data_AF-X1N1T5-F1
#
_entry.id   AF-X1N1T5-F1
#
_cell.length_a   1.000
_cell.length_b   1.000
_cell.length_c   1.000
_cell.angle_alpha   90.00
_cell.angle_beta   90.00
_cell.angle_gamma   90.00
#
_symmetry.space_group_name_H-M   'P 1'
#
loop_
_entity.id
_entity.type
_entity.pdbx_description
1 polymer ?
#
loop_
_entity_poly.entity_id
_entity_poly.type
_entity_poly.pdbx_seq_one_letter_code
_entity_poly.pdbx_strand_id
1 'polypeptide(L)'
;ARNQGDWQPGMPTFISLVILGLFTVQGANRGVDYITGDRPDVTQSLTVVEQAMPLHYWGVLFLIASTVVAAGMLFRRAQVIITGCLCFVVLYSGITWGLTVKMLTRMTPVEDFRYILTAPESNAPSGVAWGLIILLCALCVGAIVLADKYTGLIFLASIVVIIAAFTAATGGHLNHFVSEFVQHFPLDGWRTPSSFAMTTLIWGLFAWGTKVMQKARRA
;
A
#
# COMPACT_ATOMS: atom_id res chain seq x y z
N ALA A 1 2.25 -46.52 4.24
CA ALA A 1 1.09 -45.62 4.42
C ALA A 1 1.38 -44.34 3.66
N ARG A 2 0.48 -43.91 2.75
CA ARG A 2 0.57 -42.58 2.12
C ARG A 2 0.13 -41.56 3.16
N ASN A 3 1.00 -40.61 3.49
CA ASN A 3 0.65 -39.52 4.40
C ASN A 3 -0.49 -38.70 3.77
N GLN A 4 -1.64 -38.67 4.43
CA GLN A 4 -2.70 -37.69 4.18
C GLN A 4 -2.14 -36.32 4.60
N GLY A 5 -1.78 -35.47 3.63
CA GLY A 5 -1.19 -34.17 3.93
C GLY A 5 -0.25 -33.58 2.87
N ASP A 6 0.02 -34.25 1.75
CA ASP A 6 0.82 -33.69 0.65
C ASP A 6 0.02 -32.66 -0.16
N TRP A 7 -0.33 -31.54 0.47
CA TRP A 7 -0.62 -30.32 -0.28
C TRP A 7 0.68 -29.88 -0.94
N GLN A 8 0.82 -30.15 -2.23
CA GLN A 8 1.90 -29.60 -3.04
C GLN A 8 1.39 -28.32 -3.70
N PRO A 9 1.78 -27.12 -3.24
CA PRO A 9 1.44 -25.87 -3.90
C PRO A 9 2.29 -25.69 -5.15
N GLY A 10 2.09 -26.56 -6.12
CA GLY A 10 2.62 -26.41 -7.46
C GLY A 10 1.49 -25.96 -8.37
N MET A 11 1.43 -24.68 -8.72
CA MET A 11 0.58 -24.26 -9.82
C MET A 11 1.12 -24.92 -11.11
N PRO A 12 0.28 -25.57 -11.93
CA PRO A 12 0.72 -26.15 -13.20
C PRO A 12 1.46 -25.11 -14.05
N THR A 13 2.59 -25.49 -14.64
CA THR A 13 3.48 -24.54 -15.35
C THR A 13 2.76 -23.78 -16.46
N PHE A 14 1.82 -24.44 -17.15
CA PHE A 14 1.00 -23.79 -18.17
C PHE A 14 0.11 -22.69 -17.59
N ILE A 15 -0.54 -22.93 -16.43
CA ILE A 15 -1.41 -21.95 -15.77
C ILE A 15 -0.58 -20.75 -15.31
N SER A 16 0.60 -20.97 -14.73
CA SER A 16 1.51 -19.87 -14.36
C SER A 16 1.92 -19.02 -15.57
N LEU A 17 2.20 -19.65 -16.72
CA LEU A 17 2.54 -18.95 -17.95
C LEU A 17 1.38 -18.13 -18.50
N VAL A 18 0.16 -18.68 -18.49
CA VAL A 18 -1.05 -17.96 -18.92
C VAL A 18 -1.31 -16.75 -18.04
N ILE A 19 -1.28 -16.92 -16.72
CA ILE A 19 -1.50 -15.83 -15.76
C ILE A 19 -0.45 -14.74 -15.93
N LEU A 20 0.84 -15.10 -15.94
CA LEU A 20 1.92 -14.14 -16.12
C LEU A 20 1.82 -13.43 -17.48
N GLY A 21 1.45 -14.16 -18.54
CA GLY A 21 1.22 -13.61 -19.87
C GLY A 21 0.09 -12.58 -19.90
N LEU A 22 -1.05 -12.87 -19.28
CA LEU A 22 -2.18 -11.94 -19.17
C LEU A 22 -1.79 -10.65 -18.45
N PHE A 23 -1.06 -10.74 -17.34
CA PHE A 23 -0.55 -9.56 -16.63
C PHE A 23 0.48 -8.78 -17.45
N THR A 24 1.33 -9.48 -18.20
CA THR A 24 2.30 -8.85 -19.12
C THR A 24 1.60 -8.06 -20.23
N VAL A 25 0.54 -8.62 -20.80
CA VAL A 25 -0.33 -7.95 -21.78
C VAL A 25 -1.04 -6.75 -21.15
N GLN A 26 -1.55 -6.89 -19.92
CA GLN A 26 -2.15 -5.77 -19.19
C GLN A 26 -1.15 -4.61 -19.00
N GLY A 27 0.11 -4.92 -18.64
CA GLY A 27 1.18 -3.92 -18.54
C GLY A 27 1.50 -3.28 -19.90
N ALA A 28 1.46 -4.06 -20.99
CA ALA A 28 1.73 -3.56 -22.33
C ALA A 28 0.61 -2.65 -22.82
N ASN A 29 -0.65 -3.04 -22.63
CA ASN A 29 -1.82 -2.23 -22.94
C ASN A 29 -1.75 -0.88 -22.23
N ARG A 30 -1.41 -0.89 -20.93
CA ARG A 30 -1.20 0.35 -20.17
C ARG A 30 -0.09 1.22 -20.75
N GLY A 31 0.99 0.59 -21.22
CA GLY A 31 2.06 1.28 -21.93
C GLY A 31 1.58 1.96 -23.21
N VAL A 32 0.77 1.26 -24.01
CA VAL A 32 0.15 1.81 -25.23
C VAL A 32 -0.80 2.96 -24.88
N ASP A 33 -1.71 2.76 -23.92
CA ASP A 33 -2.69 3.77 -23.50
C ASP A 33 -1.99 5.08 -23.10
N TYR A 34 -0.87 4.99 -22.38
CA TYR A 34 -0.09 6.15 -21.96
C TYR A 34 0.65 6.85 -23.12
N ILE A 35 1.00 6.14 -24.19
CA ILE A 35 1.67 6.72 -25.37
C ILE A 35 0.66 7.34 -26.33
N THR A 36 -0.48 6.68 -26.56
CA THR A 36 -1.48 7.11 -27.55
C THR A 36 -2.35 8.27 -27.07
N GLY A 37 -2.20 8.66 -25.80
CA GLY A 37 -3.16 9.52 -25.14
C GLY A 37 -4.34 8.67 -24.69
N ASP A 38 -4.64 8.77 -23.40
CA ASP A 38 -5.70 8.01 -22.78
C ASP A 38 -7.05 8.72 -22.98
N ARG A 39 -8.16 8.00 -22.82
CA ARG A 39 -9.51 8.56 -23.02
C ARG A 39 -9.81 9.56 -21.90
N PRO A 40 -10.53 10.67 -22.18
CA PRO A 40 -10.74 11.77 -21.23
C PRO A 40 -11.33 11.35 -19.88
N ASP A 41 -11.97 10.18 -19.80
CA ASP A 41 -12.66 9.66 -18.62
C ASP A 41 -11.74 8.83 -17.68
N VAL A 42 -10.54 8.46 -18.13
CA VAL A 42 -9.61 7.57 -17.40
C VAL A 42 -8.43 8.36 -16.79
N THR A 43 -8.01 9.43 -17.46
CA THR A 43 -6.76 10.17 -17.15
C THR A 43 -6.88 11.25 -16.08
N GLN A 44 -8.09 11.67 -15.70
CA GLN A 44 -8.30 12.74 -14.69
C GLN A 44 -7.64 12.42 -13.31
N SER A 45 -7.31 11.15 -13.08
CA SER A 45 -6.61 10.69 -11.88
C SER A 45 -5.10 10.92 -11.91
N LEU A 46 -4.44 11.01 -13.07
CA LEU A 46 -2.97 10.93 -13.21
C LEU A 46 -2.22 12.27 -13.27
N THR A 47 -2.91 13.41 -13.21
CA THR A 47 -2.29 14.75 -13.32
C THR A 47 -1.11 15.02 -12.38
N VAL A 48 -1.04 14.37 -11.21
CA VAL A 48 0.11 14.49 -10.29
C VAL A 48 1.31 13.66 -10.74
N VAL A 49 1.08 12.54 -11.42
CA VAL A 49 2.15 11.71 -12.01
C VAL A 49 2.70 12.36 -13.28
N GLU A 50 1.85 13.04 -14.05
CA GLU A 50 2.24 13.83 -15.24
C GLU A 50 3.15 15.01 -14.89
N GLN A 51 3.00 15.60 -13.70
CA GLN A 51 3.88 16.67 -13.22
C GLN A 51 5.32 16.20 -12.98
N ALA A 52 5.52 14.92 -12.61
CA ALA A 52 6.86 14.36 -12.40
C ALA A 52 7.54 13.94 -13.72
N MET A 53 6.78 13.35 -14.64
CA MET A 53 7.26 13.00 -15.98
C MET A 53 6.05 12.84 -16.92
N PRO A 54 6.12 13.35 -18.17
CA PRO A 54 5.04 13.20 -19.14
C PRO A 54 4.58 11.75 -19.34
N LEU A 55 3.27 11.56 -19.56
CA LEU A 55 2.62 10.24 -19.61
C LEU A 55 3.26 9.29 -20.64
N HIS A 56 3.68 9.82 -21.79
CA HIS A 56 4.31 9.02 -22.85
C HIS A 56 5.59 8.32 -22.40
N TYR A 57 6.40 8.94 -21.54
CA TYR A 57 7.62 8.31 -21.03
C TYR A 57 7.29 7.17 -20.06
N TRP A 58 6.24 7.33 -19.23
CA TRP A 58 5.73 6.23 -18.43
C TRP A 58 5.29 5.09 -19.34
N GLY A 59 4.56 5.39 -20.40
CA GLY A 59 4.14 4.39 -21.37
C GLY A 59 5.30 3.59 -21.98
N VAL A 60 6.38 4.28 -22.38
CA VAL A 60 7.62 3.64 -22.87
C VAL A 60 8.24 2.72 -21.81
N LEU A 61 8.34 3.17 -20.56
CA LEU A 61 8.88 2.34 -19.47
C LEU A 61 8.04 1.08 -19.22
N PHE A 62 6.72 1.20 -19.29
CA PHE A 62 5.80 0.06 -19.17
C PHE A 62 5.97 -0.93 -20.33
N LEU A 63 6.13 -0.45 -21.57
CA LEU A 63 6.41 -1.31 -22.72
C LEU A 63 7.76 -2.02 -22.62
N ILE A 64 8.79 -1.33 -22.14
CA ILE A 64 10.12 -1.93 -21.89
C ILE A 64 9.98 -3.05 -20.85
N ALA A 65 9.32 -2.79 -19.71
CA ALA A 65 9.11 -3.80 -18.68
C ALA A 65 8.32 -5.01 -19.20
N SER A 66 7.24 -4.80 -19.97
CA SER A 66 6.49 -5.88 -20.64
C SER A 66 7.36 -6.69 -21.59
N THR A 67 8.19 -6.02 -22.38
CA THR A 67 9.08 -6.68 -23.35
C THR A 67 10.11 -7.54 -22.63
N VAL A 68 10.67 -7.05 -21.52
CA VAL A 68 11.61 -7.82 -20.68
C VAL A 68 10.93 -9.08 -20.12
N VAL A 69 9.73 -8.97 -19.55
CA VAL A 69 9.00 -10.15 -19.05
C VAL A 69 8.70 -11.13 -20.19
N ALA A 70 8.19 -10.64 -21.32
CA ALA A 70 7.86 -11.45 -22.49
C ALA A 70 9.10 -12.17 -23.06
N ALA A 71 10.24 -11.49 -23.18
CA ALA A 71 11.51 -12.09 -23.59
C ALA A 71 11.95 -13.16 -22.60
N GLY A 72 11.83 -12.89 -21.29
CA GLY A 72 12.11 -13.87 -20.24
C GLY A 72 11.24 -15.13 -20.36
N MET A 73 9.96 -14.98 -20.68
CA MET A 73 9.04 -16.09 -20.92
C MET A 73 9.40 -16.86 -22.19
N LEU A 74 9.66 -16.16 -23.30
CA LEU A 74 9.99 -16.74 -24.60
C LEU A 74 11.28 -17.57 -24.54
N PHE A 75 12.34 -17.01 -23.96
CA PHE A 75 13.63 -17.67 -23.81
C PHE A 75 13.73 -18.54 -22.56
N ARG A 76 12.64 -18.66 -21.78
CA ARG A 76 12.56 -19.43 -20.54
C ARG A 76 13.66 -19.08 -19.52
N ARG A 77 14.02 -17.79 -19.45
CA ARG A 77 15.06 -17.26 -18.55
C ARG A 77 14.42 -16.64 -17.31
N ALA A 78 14.38 -17.40 -16.21
CA ALA A 78 13.79 -16.97 -14.94
C ALA A 78 14.34 -15.62 -14.43
N GLN A 79 15.65 -15.37 -14.56
CA GLN A 79 16.25 -14.10 -14.14
C GLN A 79 15.68 -12.91 -14.90
N VAL A 80 15.47 -13.05 -16.22
CA VAL A 80 14.93 -11.99 -17.07
C VAL A 80 13.46 -11.71 -16.71
N ILE A 81 12.69 -12.76 -16.43
CA ILE A 81 11.30 -12.61 -15.92
C ILE A 81 11.30 -11.83 -14.61
N ILE A 82 12.15 -12.22 -13.65
CA ILE A 82 12.27 -11.54 -12.34
C ILE A 82 12.61 -10.06 -12.52
N THR A 83 13.60 -9.75 -13.38
CA THR A 83 13.98 -8.36 -13.67
C THR A 83 12.79 -7.56 -14.20
N GLY A 84 12.06 -8.08 -15.19
CA GLY A 84 10.89 -7.39 -15.73
C GLY A 84 9.77 -7.20 -14.70
N CYS A 85 9.50 -8.19 -13.85
CA CYS A 85 8.56 -8.07 -12.75
C CYS A 85 8.98 -6.99 -11.74
N LEU A 86 10.28 -6.90 -11.41
CA LEU A 86 10.79 -5.86 -10.51
C LEU A 86 10.71 -4.46 -11.14
N CYS A 87 10.91 -4.33 -12.46
CA CYS A 87 10.64 -3.08 -13.16
C CYS A 87 9.18 -2.66 -12.96
N PHE A 88 8.21 -3.59 -13.10
CA PHE A 88 6.81 -3.29 -12.82
C PHE A 88 6.57 -2.89 -11.37
N VAL A 89 7.17 -3.57 -10.39
CA VAL A 89 7.05 -3.17 -8.97
C VAL A 89 7.45 -1.71 -8.79
N VAL A 90 8.58 -1.28 -9.36
CA VAL A 90 9.03 0.12 -9.27
C VAL A 90 8.05 1.08 -9.95
N LEU A 91 7.63 0.78 -11.18
CA LEU A 91 6.74 1.64 -11.95
C LEU A 91 5.36 1.80 -11.28
N TYR A 92 4.72 0.68 -10.90
CA TYR A 92 3.43 0.71 -10.23
C TYR A 92 3.52 1.34 -8.83
N SER A 93 4.65 1.18 -8.11
CA SER A 93 4.87 1.85 -6.83
C SER A 93 4.96 3.37 -6.99
N GLY A 94 5.69 3.86 -8.01
CA GLY A 94 5.78 5.29 -8.30
C GLY A 94 4.41 5.92 -8.57
N ILE A 95 3.59 5.26 -9.39
CA ILE A 95 2.21 5.72 -9.67
C ILE A 95 1.35 5.65 -8.40
N THR A 96 1.40 4.54 -7.66
CA THR A 96 0.66 4.35 -6.40
C THR A 96 0.96 5.49 -5.43
N TRP A 97 2.25 5.81 -5.26
CA TRP A 97 2.69 6.88 -4.38
C TRP A 97 2.16 8.24 -4.83
N GLY A 98 2.32 8.60 -6.11
CA GLY A 98 1.84 9.88 -6.65
C GLY A 98 0.32 10.05 -6.47
N LEU A 99 -0.45 9.00 -6.72
CA LEU A 99 -1.90 9.00 -6.50
C LEU A 99 -2.27 9.07 -5.01
N THR A 100 -1.51 8.40 -4.15
CA THR A 100 -1.71 8.43 -2.69
C THR A 100 -1.47 9.84 -2.15
N VAL A 101 -0.39 10.51 -2.56
CA VAL A 101 -0.10 11.91 -2.18
C VAL A 101 -1.20 12.85 -2.68
N LYS A 102 -1.69 12.67 -3.91
CA LYS A 102 -2.83 13.43 -4.45
C LYS A 102 -4.10 13.26 -3.61
N MET A 103 -4.34 12.06 -3.07
CA MET A 103 -5.50 11.82 -2.19
C MET A 103 -5.29 12.43 -0.80
N LEU A 104 -4.08 12.31 -0.24
CA LEU A 104 -3.74 12.91 1.06
C LEU A 104 -3.83 14.44 1.04
N THR A 105 -3.40 15.09 -0.04
CA THR A 105 -3.49 16.56 -0.22
C THR A 105 -4.93 17.06 -0.43
N ARG A 106 -5.85 16.19 -0.86
CA ARG A 106 -7.28 16.55 -1.01
C ARG A 106 -8.09 16.34 0.27
N MET A 107 -7.50 15.76 1.31
CA MET A 107 -8.19 15.54 2.57
C MET A 107 -8.17 16.81 3.43
N THR A 108 -9.24 17.60 3.31
CA THR A 108 -9.52 18.75 4.17
C THR A 108 -9.39 18.45 5.68
N PRO A 109 -9.79 17.27 6.22
CA PRO A 109 -9.64 17.00 7.65
C PRO A 109 -8.18 16.94 8.10
N VAL A 110 -7.23 16.59 7.22
CA VAL A 110 -5.81 16.44 7.58
C VAL A 110 -5.11 17.79 7.71
N GLU A 111 -5.40 18.72 6.80
CA GLU A 111 -4.87 20.09 6.88
C GLU A 111 -5.46 20.84 8.07
N ASP A 112 -6.77 20.73 8.27
CA ASP A 112 -7.46 21.31 9.43
C ASP A 112 -6.95 20.72 10.75
N PHE A 113 -6.76 19.39 10.83
CA PHE A 113 -6.19 18.75 12.01
C PHE A 113 -4.74 19.15 12.25
N ARG A 114 -3.91 19.26 11.20
CA ARG A 114 -2.52 19.72 11.33
C ARG A 114 -2.46 21.17 11.80
N TYR A 115 -3.32 22.03 11.28
CA TYR A 115 -3.45 23.41 11.72
C TYR A 115 -3.86 23.47 13.19
N ILE A 116 -4.89 22.71 13.58
CA ILE A 116 -5.33 22.60 14.98
C ILE A 116 -4.24 22.03 15.90
N LEU A 117 -3.38 21.13 15.44
CA LEU A 117 -2.26 20.60 16.26
C LEU A 117 -1.09 21.57 16.41
N THR A 118 -0.93 22.51 15.47
CA THR A 118 0.25 23.40 15.39
C THR A 118 -0.08 24.86 15.69
N ALA A 119 -1.36 25.21 15.82
CA ALA A 119 -1.82 26.53 16.19
C ALA A 119 -1.35 26.87 17.63
N PRO A 120 -0.69 28.01 17.86
CA PRO A 120 -0.30 28.45 19.20
C PRO A 120 -1.49 28.63 20.16
N GLU A 121 -2.68 28.78 19.58
CA GLU A 121 -3.94 29.14 20.24
C GLU A 121 -4.83 27.91 20.50
N SER A 122 -4.48 26.73 19.94
CA SER A 122 -5.18 25.48 20.21
C SER A 122 -4.78 24.98 21.59
N ASN A 123 -5.56 25.39 22.59
CA ASN A 123 -5.64 24.89 23.96
C ASN A 123 -4.66 23.74 24.27
N ALA A 124 -3.51 24.08 24.87
CA ALA A 124 -2.70 23.08 25.58
C ALA A 124 -3.65 22.24 26.48
N PRO A 125 -3.44 20.92 26.59
CA PRO A 125 -4.31 20.08 27.41
C PRO A 125 -4.45 20.71 28.79
N SER A 126 -5.67 20.81 29.32
CA SER A 126 -5.88 21.31 30.67
C SER A 126 -5.02 20.51 31.65
N GLY A 127 -4.62 21.10 32.79
CA GLY A 127 -3.79 20.37 33.77
C GLY A 127 -4.37 19.00 34.18
N VAL A 128 -5.71 18.87 34.12
CA VAL A 128 -6.44 17.61 34.33
C VAL A 128 -6.18 16.59 33.22
N ALA A 129 -6.18 17.02 31.95
CA ALA A 129 -5.89 16.15 30.81
C ALA A 129 -4.45 15.61 30.86
N TRP A 130 -3.47 16.45 31.23
CA TRP A 130 -2.10 15.99 31.47
C TRP A 130 -2.00 14.97 32.61
N GLY A 131 -2.72 15.19 33.72
CA GLY A 131 -2.79 14.23 34.82
C GLY A 131 -3.33 12.87 34.39
N LEU A 132 -4.37 12.85 33.54
CA LEU A 132 -4.94 11.62 32.99
C LEU A 132 -4.00 10.91 32.03
N ILE A 133 -3.28 11.65 31.17
CA ILE A 133 -2.27 11.08 30.25
C ILE A 133 -1.15 10.40 31.03
N ILE A 134 -0.62 11.06 32.06
CA ILE A 134 0.45 10.51 32.90
C ILE A 134 0.00 9.23 33.62
N LEU A 135 -1.23 9.22 34.16
CA LEU A 135 -1.81 8.05 34.82
C LEU A 135 -1.98 6.88 33.84
N LEU A 136 -2.48 7.15 32.63
CA LEU A 136 -2.68 6.15 31.58
C LEU A 136 -1.36 5.53 31.11
N CYS A 137 -0.31 6.35 30.91
CA CYS A 137 1.03 5.86 30.59
C CYS A 137 1.61 4.97 31.71
N ALA A 138 1.42 5.37 32.98
CA ALA A 138 1.87 4.57 34.12
C ALA A 138 1.15 3.21 34.22
N LEU A 139 -0.16 3.17 33.93
CA LEU A 139 -0.95 1.93 33.89
C LEU A 139 -0.52 1.00 32.74
N CYS A 140 -0.19 1.54 31.56
CA CYS A 140 0.36 0.75 30.45
C CYS A 140 1.71 0.11 30.79
N VAL A 141 2.62 0.87 31.41
CA VAL A 141 3.92 0.34 31.86
C VAL A 141 3.73 -0.74 32.92
N GLY A 142 2.84 -0.51 33.89
CA GLY A 142 2.50 -1.51 34.91
C GLY A 142 1.89 -2.79 34.33
N ALA A 143 1.02 -2.67 33.32
CA ALA A 143 0.40 -3.81 32.66
C ALA A 143 1.41 -4.67 31.88
N ILE A 144 2.40 -4.07 31.21
CA ILE A 144 3.47 -4.77 30.47
C ILE A 144 4.36 -5.58 31.42
N VAL A 145 4.67 -5.04 32.61
CA VAL A 145 5.50 -5.70 33.63
C VAL A 145 4.80 -6.92 34.25
N LEU A 146 3.47 -7.01 34.15
CA LEU A 146 2.64 -8.06 34.75
C LEU A 146 2.13 -9.12 33.74
N ALA A 147 2.61 -9.10 32.49
CA ALA A 147 1.93 -9.68 31.32
C ALA A 147 2.41 -11.06 30.82
N ASP A 148 2.53 -12.09 31.66
CA ASP A 148 2.97 -13.41 31.17
C ASP A 148 1.87 -14.29 30.54
N LYS A 149 0.58 -13.96 30.73
CA LYS A 149 -0.54 -14.84 30.32
C LYS A 149 -1.58 -14.22 29.37
N TYR A 150 -1.64 -12.89 29.24
CA TYR A 150 -2.72 -12.18 28.51
C TYR A 150 -2.21 -11.15 27.49
N THR A 151 -1.09 -11.43 26.83
CA THR A 151 -0.37 -10.50 25.94
C THR A 151 -1.27 -9.87 24.87
N GLY A 152 -2.20 -10.64 24.26
CA GLY A 152 -3.12 -10.12 23.24
C GLY A 152 -4.21 -9.17 23.79
N LEU A 153 -4.68 -9.43 25.00
CA LEU A 153 -5.70 -8.60 25.67
C LEU A 153 -5.09 -7.30 26.19
N ILE A 154 -3.84 -7.36 26.66
CA ILE A 154 -3.04 -6.22 27.08
C ILE A 154 -2.65 -5.33 25.88
N PHE A 155 -2.38 -5.93 24.72
CA PHE A 155 -2.16 -5.19 23.48
C PHE A 155 -3.40 -4.38 23.05
N LEU A 156 -4.58 -5.01 23.05
CA LEU A 156 -5.85 -4.33 22.78
C LEU A 156 -6.15 -3.21 23.79
N ALA A 157 -5.98 -3.47 25.09
CA ALA A 157 -6.18 -2.47 26.13
C ALA A 157 -5.21 -1.29 25.98
N SER A 158 -3.96 -1.55 25.59
CA SER A 158 -2.96 -0.50 25.36
C SER A 158 -3.30 0.39 24.16
N ILE A 159 -3.87 -0.17 23.08
CA ILE A 159 -4.36 0.63 21.95
C ILE A 159 -5.48 1.58 22.40
N VAL A 160 -6.45 1.08 23.17
CA VAL A 160 -7.55 1.91 23.70
C VAL A 160 -7.03 3.03 24.59
N VAL A 161 -6.07 2.72 25.46
CA VAL A 161 -5.42 3.70 26.35
C VAL A 161 -4.65 4.77 25.55
N ILE A 162 -3.89 4.37 24.53
CA ILE A 162 -3.16 5.31 23.65
C ILE A 162 -4.12 6.24 22.92
N ILE A 163 -5.23 5.70 22.38
CA ILE A 163 -6.25 6.51 21.71
C ILE A 163 -6.89 7.50 22.69
N ALA A 164 -7.26 7.05 23.89
CA ALA A 164 -7.84 7.92 24.92
C ALA A 164 -6.89 9.04 25.36
N ALA A 165 -5.60 8.72 25.55
CA ALA A 165 -4.57 9.70 25.86
C ALA A 165 -4.38 10.71 24.72
N PHE A 166 -4.41 10.27 23.47
CA PHE A 166 -4.31 11.14 22.29
C PHE A 166 -5.55 12.04 22.13
N THR A 167 -6.76 11.53 22.37
CA THR A 167 -7.99 12.33 22.39
C THR A 167 -7.96 13.39 23.48
N ALA A 168 -7.48 13.05 24.68
CA ALA A 168 -7.33 13.98 25.79
C ALA A 168 -6.25 15.04 25.51
N ALA A 169 -5.12 14.63 24.93
CA ALA A 169 -4.02 15.53 24.55
C ALA A 169 -4.39 16.51 23.43
N THR A 170 -5.37 16.13 22.60
CA THR A 170 -5.87 16.97 21.51
C THR A 170 -7.19 17.66 21.86
N GLY A 171 -7.62 17.68 23.12
CA GLY A 171 -8.84 18.39 23.53
C GLY A 171 -10.14 17.91 22.84
N GLY A 172 -10.19 16.65 22.39
CA GLY A 172 -11.32 16.12 21.62
C GLY A 172 -11.24 16.36 20.11
N HIS A 173 -10.24 17.09 19.62
CA HIS A 173 -10.02 17.31 18.18
C HIS A 173 -9.73 16.02 17.41
N LEU A 174 -9.16 14.99 18.06
CA LEU A 174 -9.05 13.66 17.44
C LEU A 174 -10.43 13.05 17.11
N ASN A 175 -11.41 13.18 18.00
CA ASN A 175 -12.75 12.61 17.76
C ASN A 175 -13.46 13.35 16.62
N HIS A 176 -13.33 14.68 16.59
CA HIS A 176 -13.81 15.50 15.49
C HIS A 176 -13.11 15.13 14.18
N PHE A 177 -11.77 15.02 14.19
CA PHE A 177 -10.99 14.59 13.03
C PHE A 177 -11.41 13.21 12.54
N VAL A 178 -11.55 12.21 13.41
CA VAL A 178 -11.97 10.86 13.03
C VAL A 178 -13.39 10.87 12.46
N SER A 179 -14.31 11.63 13.06
CA SER A 179 -15.68 11.77 12.57
C SER A 179 -15.72 12.43 11.18
N GLU A 180 -15.05 13.58 11.03
CA GLU A 180 -14.92 14.30 9.77
C GLU A 180 -14.19 13.48 8.71
N PHE A 181 -13.13 12.79 9.10
CA PHE A 181 -12.39 11.88 8.23
C PHE A 181 -13.29 10.77 7.76
N VAL A 182 -14.06 10.09 8.62
CA VAL A 182 -14.97 9.02 8.21
C VAL A 182 -16.09 9.53 7.30
N GLN A 183 -16.65 10.71 7.58
CA GLN A 183 -17.74 11.29 6.81
C GLN A 183 -17.29 11.84 5.45
N HIS A 184 -16.11 12.42 5.38
CA HIS A 184 -15.55 13.05 4.18
C HIS A 184 -14.43 12.23 3.53
N PHE A 185 -14.19 10.99 3.98
CA PHE A 185 -13.16 10.14 3.41
C PHE A 185 -13.49 9.91 1.93
N PRO A 186 -12.60 10.25 0.99
CA PRO A 186 -12.89 10.13 -0.43
C PRO A 186 -12.72 8.67 -0.88
N LEU A 187 -13.56 7.76 -0.37
CA LEU A 187 -13.52 6.31 -0.68
C LEU A 187 -13.42 6.06 -2.19
N ASP A 188 -14.18 6.83 -2.98
CA ASP A 188 -14.18 6.71 -4.44
C ASP A 188 -12.84 7.12 -5.07
N GLY A 189 -12.15 8.11 -4.50
CA GLY A 189 -10.82 8.54 -4.93
C GLY A 189 -9.71 7.52 -4.61
N TRP A 190 -9.92 6.65 -3.62
CA TRP A 190 -8.95 5.63 -3.20
C TRP A 190 -8.97 4.34 -4.02
N ARG A 191 -10.02 4.11 -4.84
CA ARG A 191 -10.14 2.92 -5.69
C ARG A 191 -8.95 2.79 -6.65
N THR A 192 -8.55 3.91 -7.26
CA THR A 192 -7.43 3.91 -8.21
C THR A 192 -6.09 3.61 -7.51
N PRO A 193 -5.61 4.39 -6.51
CA PRO A 193 -4.35 4.07 -5.82
C PRO A 193 -4.31 2.65 -5.26
N SER A 194 -5.41 2.16 -4.66
CA SER A 194 -5.47 0.80 -4.11
C SER A 194 -5.36 -0.28 -5.20
N SER A 195 -5.95 -0.07 -6.38
CA SER A 195 -5.81 -0.99 -7.52
C SER A 195 -4.35 -1.06 -8.04
N PHE A 196 -3.65 0.07 -8.09
CA PHE A 196 -2.22 0.12 -8.45
C PHE A 196 -1.36 -0.55 -7.38
N ALA A 197 -1.65 -0.33 -6.09
CA ALA A 197 -0.96 -0.97 -4.97
C ALA A 197 -1.10 -2.51 -5.03
N MET A 198 -2.32 -3.00 -5.28
CA MET A 198 -2.58 -4.42 -5.47
C MET A 198 -1.79 -4.99 -6.66
N THR A 199 -1.74 -4.25 -7.77
CA THR A 199 -0.99 -4.67 -8.97
C THR A 199 0.51 -4.74 -8.68
N THR A 200 1.08 -3.78 -7.94
CA THR A 200 2.47 -3.82 -7.45
C THR A 200 2.74 -5.10 -6.66
N LEU A 201 1.85 -5.44 -5.72
CA LEU A 201 2.00 -6.63 -4.88
C LEU A 201 1.98 -7.91 -5.71
N ILE A 202 1.07 -8.01 -6.69
CA ILE A 202 1.00 -9.16 -7.60
C ILE A 202 2.31 -9.33 -8.38
N TRP A 203 2.89 -8.26 -8.93
CA TRP A 203 4.18 -8.33 -9.61
C TRP A 203 5.33 -8.76 -8.68
N GLY A 204 5.32 -8.28 -7.43
CA GLY A 204 6.25 -8.74 -6.40
C GLY A 204 6.12 -10.23 -6.10
N LEU A 205 4.89 -10.74 -6.02
CA LEU A 205 4.61 -12.17 -5.86
C LEU A 205 5.06 -12.99 -7.06
N PHE A 206 4.92 -12.50 -8.30
CA PHE A 206 5.45 -13.18 -9.48
C PHE A 206 6.98 -13.25 -9.46
N ALA A 207 7.67 -12.16 -9.12
CA ALA A 207 9.13 -12.15 -8.97
C ALA A 207 9.59 -13.17 -7.91
N TRP A 208 8.95 -13.15 -6.73
CA TRP A 208 9.24 -14.07 -5.64
C TRP A 208 8.95 -15.54 -6.02
N GLY A 209 7.75 -15.82 -6.54
CA GLY A 209 7.34 -17.16 -6.96
C GLY A 209 8.26 -17.74 -8.03
N THR A 210 8.66 -16.93 -9.02
CA THR A 210 9.61 -17.34 -10.06
C THR A 210 10.97 -17.72 -9.46
N LYS A 211 11.47 -16.94 -8.50
CA LYS A 211 12.73 -17.23 -7.78
C LYS A 211 12.64 -18.52 -6.98
N VAL A 212 11.54 -18.75 -6.26
CA VAL A 212 11.31 -19.97 -5.48
C VAL A 212 11.27 -21.20 -6.39
N MET A 213 10.52 -21.14 -7.50
CA MET A 213 10.46 -22.23 -8.48
C MET A 213 11.82 -22.54 -9.11
N GLN A 214 12.62 -21.51 -9.40
CA GLN A 214 13.98 -21.69 -9.92
C GLN A 214 14.89 -22.40 -8.91
N LYS A 215 14.78 -22.07 -7.62
CA LYS A 215 15.54 -22.74 -6.56
C LYS A 215 15.10 -24.21 -6.41
N ALA A 216 13.81 -24.48 -6.44
CA ALA A 216 13.26 -25.83 -6.34
C ALA A 216 13.69 -26.76 -7.49
N ARG A 217 13.85 -26.23 -8.71
CA ARG A 217 14.36 -27.02 -9.87
C ARG A 217 15.86 -27.32 -9.82
N ARG A 218 16.61 -26.66 -8.94
CA ARG A 218 18.07 -26.85 -8.79
C ARG A 218 18.42 -27.76 -7.61
N ALA A 219 17.47 -28.01 -6.71
CA ALA A 219 17.59 -28.95 -5.60
C ALA A 219 17.19 -30.35 -6.07
#